data_AF-A0A6P2H2L6-F1
#
_entry.id   AF-A0A6P2H2L6-F1
#
_cell.length_a   1.000
_cell.length_b   1.000
_cell.length_c   1.000
_cell.angle_alpha   90.00
_cell.angle_beta   90.00
_cell.angle_gamma   90.00
#
_symmetry.space_group_name_H-M   'P 1'
#
loop_
_entity.id
_entity.type
_entity.pdbx_description
1 polymer ?
#
loop_
_entity_poly.entity_id
_entity_poly.type
_entity_poly.pdbx_seq_one_letter_code
_entity_poly.pdbx_strand_id
1 'polypeptide(L)'
;MRTKTITRHDLGMSVIHAIGDEGFIGLSAALDRLDPDFKRLLVEGAYADIIARPNLSLKYRELVTVAVLTTMGNAGSALKYHAGGMLNTGWAPQALLETAFETLYYAGAPVAMAGMRHVLALLRERDIDIGHDVDLVQEYESAIATMHQRRQRPSFDALTPKERRLATLAIVIALENRHDAVRVHLNACLQVGWTRSELTEVLIQLTGYIGWPLVLPVSRIALDVFDAAQDDAAAVQSNARPERNALERDLCPPDAAAGIADMAPAIARCLDRLADPASHVEPVEHAKARHLTAIACLTCLARNADADALATHIHGACLSGTSQHEIVDAIVGALPHAGTLAVQWALLVASRSFATADPHAARSHRNVAA
;
A
#
# COMPACT_ATOMS: atom_id res chain seq x y z
N MET A 1 -13.01 47.87 -3.80
CA MET A 1 -13.21 46.47 -4.23
C MET A 1 -13.49 45.64 -2.99
N ARG A 2 -14.66 45.00 -2.87
CA ARG A 2 -14.91 44.04 -1.78
C ARG A 2 -14.11 42.77 -2.09
N THR A 3 -13.14 42.44 -1.23
CA THR A 3 -12.45 41.15 -1.26
C THR A 3 -13.52 40.07 -1.08
N LYS A 4 -13.78 39.27 -2.11
CA LYS A 4 -14.76 38.19 -2.05
C LYS A 4 -14.17 37.10 -1.14
N THR A 5 -14.67 37.00 0.09
CA THR A 5 -14.28 35.93 1.01
C THR A 5 -14.70 34.59 0.40
N ILE A 6 -13.74 33.72 0.11
CA ILE A 6 -14.01 32.36 -0.38
C ILE A 6 -14.77 31.58 0.70
N THR A 7 -15.87 30.91 0.34
CA THR A 7 -16.58 30.06 1.29
C THR A 7 -15.80 28.75 1.51
N ARG A 8 -16.05 28.04 2.62
CA ARG A 8 -15.44 26.73 2.86
C ARG A 8 -15.80 25.73 1.76
N HIS A 9 -17.05 25.76 1.31
CA HIS A 9 -17.49 24.95 0.18
C HIS A 9 -16.71 25.28 -1.10
N ASP A 10 -16.57 26.56 -1.46
CA ASP A 10 -15.81 26.98 -2.64
C ASP A 10 -14.33 26.58 -2.55
N LEU A 11 -13.72 26.68 -1.36
CA LEU A 11 -12.35 26.25 -1.12
C LEU A 11 -12.21 24.74 -1.30
N GLY A 12 -13.09 23.94 -0.69
CA GLY A 12 -13.08 22.48 -0.82
C GLY A 12 -13.27 22.03 -2.26
N MET A 13 -14.22 22.63 -2.98
CA MET A 13 -14.43 22.37 -4.40
C MET A 13 -13.21 22.76 -5.24
N SER A 14 -12.51 23.86 -4.92
CA SER A 14 -11.29 24.23 -5.64
C SER A 14 -10.17 23.20 -5.50
N VAL A 15 -10.06 22.54 -4.34
CA VAL A 15 -9.12 21.44 -4.14
C VAL A 15 -9.54 20.20 -4.94
N ILE A 16 -10.82 19.85 -4.90
CA ILE A 16 -11.37 18.74 -5.70
C ILE A 16 -11.10 18.96 -7.18
N HIS A 17 -11.33 20.16 -7.71
CA HIS A 17 -11.02 20.51 -9.10
C HIS A 17 -9.52 20.37 -9.42
N ALA A 18 -8.64 20.72 -8.48
CA ALA A 18 -7.19 20.60 -8.66
C ALA A 18 -6.72 19.13 -8.64
N ILE A 19 -7.37 18.26 -7.88
CA ILE A 19 -7.14 16.80 -7.89
C ILE A 19 -7.73 16.21 -9.17
N GLY A 20 -8.93 16.63 -9.56
CA GLY A 20 -9.64 16.20 -10.75
C GLY A 20 -11.13 16.01 -10.48
N ASP A 21 -11.94 16.33 -11.49
CA ASP A 21 -13.40 16.20 -11.41
C ASP A 21 -13.87 14.77 -11.67
N GLU A 22 -13.14 14.09 -12.55
CA GLU A 22 -13.39 12.71 -12.89
C GLU A 22 -13.21 11.82 -11.65
N GLY A 23 -14.23 11.05 -11.31
CA GLY A 23 -14.31 10.27 -10.06
C GLY A 23 -15.10 10.97 -8.94
N PHE A 24 -15.03 12.30 -8.82
CA PHE A 24 -15.82 13.03 -7.83
C PHE A 24 -17.28 13.25 -8.27
N ILE A 25 -17.53 13.43 -9.58
CA ILE A 25 -18.90 13.64 -10.11
C ILE A 25 -19.86 12.52 -9.67
N GLY A 26 -19.45 11.26 -9.86
CA GLY A 26 -20.25 10.10 -9.48
C GLY A 26 -20.45 9.99 -7.96
N LEU A 27 -19.38 10.23 -7.19
CA LEU A 27 -19.44 10.24 -5.72
C LEU A 27 -20.37 11.35 -5.21
N SER A 28 -20.25 12.56 -5.75
CA SER A 28 -21.10 13.70 -5.41
C SER A 28 -22.58 13.36 -5.60
N ALA A 29 -22.95 12.84 -6.78
CA ALA A 29 -24.33 12.47 -7.07
C ALA A 29 -24.85 11.36 -6.14
N ALA A 30 -23.99 10.40 -5.76
CA ALA A 30 -24.35 9.36 -4.79
C ALA A 30 -24.56 9.95 -3.39
N LEU A 31 -23.69 10.86 -2.93
CA LEU A 31 -23.81 11.52 -1.63
C LEU A 31 -25.02 12.46 -1.57
N ASP A 32 -25.32 13.19 -2.64
CA ASP A 32 -26.54 14.02 -2.73
C ASP A 32 -27.82 13.19 -2.54
N ARG A 33 -27.82 11.93 -3.00
CA ARG A 33 -28.94 10.99 -2.83
C ARG A 33 -28.97 10.32 -1.46
N LEU A 34 -27.81 10.14 -0.83
CA LEU A 34 -27.68 9.48 0.46
C LEU A 34 -27.97 10.46 1.61
N ASP A 35 -27.18 11.53 1.69
CA ASP A 35 -27.32 12.63 2.65
C ASP A 35 -26.48 13.84 2.18
N PRO A 36 -27.11 14.97 1.80
CA PRO A 36 -26.39 16.19 1.43
C PRO A 36 -25.45 16.72 2.53
N ASP A 37 -25.71 16.46 3.81
CA ASP A 37 -24.82 16.87 4.89
C ASP A 37 -23.54 16.04 4.89
N PHE A 38 -23.61 14.77 4.50
CA PHE A 38 -22.41 13.95 4.34
C PHE A 38 -21.51 14.49 3.21
N LYS A 39 -22.09 14.89 2.08
CA LYS A 39 -21.34 15.60 1.03
C LYS A 39 -20.72 16.90 1.56
N ARG A 40 -21.49 17.70 2.31
CA ARG A 40 -21.00 18.94 2.89
C ARG A 40 -19.81 18.69 3.82
N LEU A 41 -19.88 17.68 4.69
CA LEU A 41 -18.76 17.31 5.58
C LEU A 41 -17.52 16.84 4.81
N LEU A 42 -17.69 16.12 3.70
CA LEU A 42 -16.58 15.76 2.83
C LEU A 42 -15.94 17.00 2.18
N VAL A 43 -16.74 17.86 1.56
CA VAL A 43 -16.24 19.05 0.84
C VAL A 43 -15.66 20.09 1.80
N GLU A 44 -16.43 20.49 2.81
CA GLU A 44 -16.05 21.57 3.74
C GLU A 44 -15.13 21.09 4.87
N GLY A 45 -15.23 19.83 5.28
CA GLY A 45 -14.41 19.27 6.35
C GLY A 45 -13.13 18.68 5.79
N ALA A 46 -13.23 17.64 4.98
CA ALA A 46 -12.03 16.96 4.48
C ALA A 46 -11.25 17.86 3.51
N TYR A 47 -11.87 18.34 2.43
CA TYR A 47 -11.12 19.08 1.42
C TYR A 47 -10.77 20.51 1.85
N ALA A 48 -11.69 21.25 2.46
CA ALA A 48 -11.42 22.64 2.84
C ALA A 48 -10.64 22.79 4.14
N ASP A 49 -10.97 22.06 5.21
CA ASP A 49 -10.31 22.25 6.51
C ASP A 49 -9.02 21.46 6.66
N ILE A 50 -8.87 20.33 5.94
CA ILE A 50 -7.69 19.45 6.06
C ILE A 50 -6.79 19.58 4.84
N ILE A 51 -7.28 19.27 3.63
CA ILE A 51 -6.42 19.19 2.44
C ILE A 51 -5.98 20.58 1.94
N ALA A 52 -6.81 21.61 2.06
CA ALA A 52 -6.46 22.97 1.61
C ALA A 52 -5.44 23.69 2.50
N ARG A 53 -5.04 23.09 3.64
CA ARG A 53 -4.09 23.72 4.57
C ARG A 53 -2.72 23.94 3.90
N PRO A 54 -2.12 25.14 4.03
CA PRO A 54 -1.02 25.59 3.17
C PRO A 54 0.35 25.00 3.54
N ASN A 55 0.49 24.40 4.72
CA ASN A 55 1.79 23.95 5.25
C ASN A 55 2.33 22.68 4.56
N LEU A 56 1.51 21.99 3.76
CA LEU A 56 1.93 20.90 2.90
C LEU A 56 1.23 21.06 1.55
N SER A 57 2.01 21.12 0.47
CA SER A 57 1.46 21.36 -0.87
C SER A 57 0.58 20.19 -1.32
N LEU A 58 -0.44 20.48 -2.12
CA LEU A 58 -1.34 19.45 -2.66
C LEU A 58 -0.58 18.34 -3.40
N LYS A 59 0.53 18.68 -4.08
CA LYS A 59 1.43 17.72 -4.72
C LYS A 59 1.92 16.63 -3.74
N TYR A 60 2.39 17.01 -2.56
CA TYR A 60 2.86 16.04 -1.56
C TYR A 60 1.72 15.37 -0.80
N ARG A 61 0.56 16.03 -0.68
CA ARG A 61 -0.65 15.41 -0.13
C ARG A 61 -1.10 14.23 -0.98
N GLU A 62 -1.11 14.36 -2.31
CA GLU A 62 -1.49 13.26 -3.19
C GLU A 62 -0.48 12.10 -3.13
N LEU A 63 0.83 12.37 -3.00
CA LEU A 63 1.85 11.34 -2.77
C LEU A 63 1.55 10.52 -1.49
N VAL A 64 1.28 11.21 -0.38
CA VAL A 64 0.93 10.58 0.91
C VAL A 64 -0.36 9.76 0.78
N THR A 65 -1.37 10.32 0.12
CA THR A 65 -2.67 9.65 -0.07
C THR A 65 -2.55 8.38 -0.90
N VAL A 66 -1.84 8.43 -2.04
CA VAL A 66 -1.62 7.25 -2.89
C VAL A 66 -0.87 6.16 -2.13
N ALA A 67 0.16 6.52 -1.37
CA ALA A 67 0.92 5.59 -0.55
C ALA A 67 0.04 4.86 0.47
N VAL A 68 -0.83 5.60 1.17
CA VAL A 68 -1.76 5.05 2.18
C VAL A 68 -2.85 4.21 1.56
N LEU A 69 -3.51 4.70 0.50
CA LEU A 69 -4.60 3.96 -0.16
C LEU A 69 -4.10 2.68 -0.82
N THR A 70 -2.88 2.68 -1.36
CA THR A 70 -2.23 1.46 -1.84
C THR A 70 -2.03 0.47 -0.69
N THR A 71 -1.50 0.95 0.43
CA THR A 71 -1.23 0.13 1.63
C THR A 71 -2.50 -0.47 2.23
N MET A 72 -3.61 0.29 2.23
CA MET A 72 -4.91 -0.18 2.72
C MET A 72 -5.50 -1.29 1.85
N GLY A 73 -5.23 -1.29 0.54
CA GLY A 73 -5.58 -2.38 -0.39
C GLY A 73 -7.08 -2.64 -0.62
N ASN A 74 -7.99 -1.90 0.02
CA ASN A 74 -9.45 -2.05 -0.11
C ASN A 74 -10.16 -0.83 -0.71
N ALA A 75 -9.42 0.19 -1.13
CA ALA A 75 -9.96 1.48 -1.54
C ALA A 75 -9.69 1.81 -3.01
N GLY A 76 -9.87 0.83 -3.92
CA GLY A 76 -9.46 0.94 -5.32
C GLY A 76 -10.02 2.16 -6.08
N SER A 77 -11.27 2.56 -5.84
CA SER A 77 -11.86 3.76 -6.46
C SER A 77 -11.20 5.05 -5.96
N ALA A 78 -10.95 5.16 -4.65
CA ALA A 78 -10.25 6.29 -4.06
C ALA A 78 -8.78 6.33 -4.49
N LEU A 79 -8.10 5.17 -4.54
CA LEU A 79 -6.73 5.05 -5.00
C LEU A 79 -6.62 5.58 -6.44
N LYS A 80 -7.54 5.15 -7.32
CA LYS A 80 -7.57 5.60 -8.71
C LYS A 80 -7.84 7.10 -8.83
N TYR A 81 -8.75 7.65 -8.03
CA TYR A 81 -9.03 9.09 -7.97
C TYR A 81 -7.78 9.89 -7.61
N HIS A 82 -7.12 9.55 -6.50
CA HIS A 82 -5.93 10.25 -6.02
C HIS A 82 -4.66 9.95 -6.82
N ALA A 83 -4.58 8.79 -7.49
CA ALA A 83 -3.54 8.54 -8.48
C ALA A 83 -3.68 9.51 -9.67
N GLY A 84 -4.92 9.80 -10.10
CA GLY A 84 -5.22 10.87 -11.06
C GLY A 84 -4.82 12.25 -10.53
N GLY A 85 -5.10 12.53 -9.26
CA GLY A 85 -4.66 13.73 -8.55
C GLY A 85 -3.16 13.91 -8.48
N MET A 86 -2.43 12.83 -8.23
CA MET A 86 -0.96 12.83 -8.24
C MET A 86 -0.43 13.27 -9.62
N LEU A 87 -1.00 12.73 -10.72
CA LEU A 87 -0.64 13.18 -12.07
C LEU A 87 -1.03 14.66 -12.31
N ASN A 88 -2.23 15.05 -11.93
CA ASN A 88 -2.77 16.41 -12.13
C ASN A 88 -2.01 17.49 -11.33
N THR A 89 -1.37 17.09 -10.23
CA THR A 89 -0.50 17.95 -9.41
C THR A 89 0.96 17.96 -9.86
N GLY A 90 1.27 17.35 -11.02
CA GLY A 90 2.56 17.46 -11.69
C GLY A 90 3.58 16.40 -11.29
N TRP A 91 3.14 15.21 -10.88
CA TRP A 91 4.01 14.04 -10.77
C TRP A 91 4.12 13.28 -12.10
N ALA A 92 5.29 12.70 -12.33
CA ALA A 92 5.48 11.78 -13.44
C ALA A 92 4.77 10.44 -13.18
N PRO A 93 4.26 9.73 -14.21
CA PRO A 93 3.68 8.39 -14.07
C PRO A 93 4.61 7.39 -13.36
N GLN A 94 5.92 7.52 -13.58
CA GLN A 94 6.93 6.68 -12.94
C GLN A 94 6.95 6.89 -11.42
N ALA A 95 6.79 8.11 -10.94
CA ALA A 95 6.73 8.41 -9.50
C ALA A 95 5.47 7.81 -8.85
N LEU A 96 4.36 7.79 -9.58
CA LEU A 96 3.12 7.13 -9.14
C LEU A 96 3.31 5.61 -9.02
N LEU A 97 3.90 4.97 -10.03
CA LEU A 97 4.23 3.53 -10.00
C LEU A 97 5.19 3.21 -8.85
N GLU A 98 6.21 4.02 -8.67
CA GLU A 98 7.20 3.87 -7.62
C GLU A 98 6.59 4.00 -6.22
N THR A 99 5.63 4.91 -6.05
CA THR A 99 4.89 5.07 -4.78
C THR A 99 4.11 3.81 -4.43
N ALA A 100 3.43 3.20 -5.41
CA ALA A 100 2.73 1.93 -5.20
C ALA A 100 3.73 0.79 -4.94
N PHE A 101 4.85 0.76 -5.68
CA PHE A 101 5.90 -0.25 -5.53
C PHE A 101 6.60 -0.18 -4.17
N GLU A 102 6.76 1.00 -3.57
CA GLU A 102 7.36 1.16 -2.24
C GLU A 102 6.61 0.33 -1.18
N THR A 103 5.30 0.11 -1.35
CA THR A 103 4.51 -0.74 -0.44
C THR A 103 4.94 -2.21 -0.46
N LEU A 104 5.66 -2.67 -1.49
CA LEU A 104 6.19 -4.03 -1.58
C LEU A 104 7.03 -4.39 -0.36
N TYR A 105 7.87 -3.46 0.09
CA TYR A 105 8.83 -3.71 1.17
C TYR A 105 8.19 -3.68 2.56
N TYR A 106 7.11 -2.93 2.74
CA TYR A 106 6.49 -2.70 4.05
C TYR A 106 5.16 -3.46 4.21
N ALA A 107 4.35 -3.52 3.16
CA ALA A 107 3.03 -4.15 3.13
C ALA A 107 3.02 -5.51 2.40
N GLY A 108 4.09 -5.85 1.68
CA GLY A 108 4.26 -7.12 0.96
C GLY A 108 3.77 -7.08 -0.49
N ALA A 109 4.21 -8.09 -1.26
CA ALA A 109 3.88 -8.24 -2.67
C ALA A 109 2.38 -8.24 -3.02
N PRO A 110 1.47 -8.88 -2.26
CA PRO A 110 0.05 -8.83 -2.59
C PRO A 110 -0.52 -7.41 -2.62
N VAL A 111 -0.13 -6.58 -1.65
CA VAL A 111 -0.64 -5.21 -1.48
C VAL A 111 -0.11 -4.29 -2.57
N ALA A 112 1.20 -4.34 -2.83
CA ALA A 112 1.82 -3.63 -3.95
C ALA A 112 1.18 -4.04 -5.28
N MET A 113 0.92 -5.34 -5.41
CA MET A 113 0.15 -6.03 -6.44
C MET A 113 -1.13 -5.29 -6.81
N ALA A 114 -2.01 -5.25 -5.81
CA ALA A 114 -3.30 -4.57 -5.82
C ALA A 114 -3.18 -3.13 -6.29
N GLY A 115 -2.29 -2.37 -5.66
CA GLY A 115 -2.08 -0.96 -5.99
C GLY A 115 -1.65 -0.73 -7.43
N MET A 116 -0.63 -1.47 -7.87
CA MET A 116 -0.07 -1.31 -9.21
C MET A 116 -1.09 -1.63 -10.30
N ARG A 117 -1.96 -2.64 -10.12
CA ARG A 117 -3.04 -2.91 -11.09
C ARG A 117 -4.02 -1.74 -11.22
N HIS A 118 -4.38 -1.07 -10.12
CA HIS A 118 -5.22 0.13 -10.17
C HIS A 118 -4.52 1.30 -10.85
N VAL A 119 -3.24 1.52 -10.56
CA VAL A 119 -2.42 2.56 -11.21
C VAL A 119 -2.30 2.30 -12.70
N LEU A 120 -1.96 1.08 -13.11
CA LEU A 120 -1.82 0.71 -14.52
C LEU A 120 -3.14 0.80 -15.29
N ALA A 121 -4.26 0.43 -14.66
CA ALA A 121 -5.58 0.63 -15.24
C ALA A 121 -5.85 2.13 -15.50
N LEU A 122 -5.55 3.01 -14.54
CA LEU A 122 -5.66 4.45 -14.73
C LEU A 122 -4.78 4.96 -15.87
N LEU A 123 -3.52 4.54 -15.93
CA LEU A 123 -2.59 4.99 -16.97
C LEU A 123 -3.08 4.57 -18.36
N ARG A 124 -3.59 3.34 -18.51
CA ARG A 124 -4.23 2.87 -19.75
C ARG A 124 -5.47 3.68 -20.12
N GLU A 125 -6.33 3.97 -19.16
CA GLU A 125 -7.54 4.78 -19.40
C GLU A 125 -7.23 6.21 -19.82
N ARG A 126 -6.06 6.73 -19.42
CA ARG A 126 -5.57 8.06 -19.82
C ARG A 126 -4.65 8.05 -21.04
N ASP A 127 -4.51 6.90 -21.72
CA ASP A 127 -3.57 6.70 -22.85
C ASP A 127 -2.13 7.16 -22.54
N ILE A 128 -1.68 6.95 -21.30
CA ILE A 128 -0.31 7.28 -20.86
C ILE A 128 0.58 6.06 -21.06
N ASP A 129 1.43 6.11 -22.08
CA ASP A 129 2.48 5.13 -22.30
C ASP A 129 3.69 5.40 -21.40
N ILE A 130 4.12 4.39 -20.65
CA ILE A 130 5.26 4.45 -19.73
C ILE A 130 6.52 3.77 -20.29
N GLY A 131 6.47 3.24 -21.51
CA GLY A 131 7.63 2.68 -22.22
C GLY A 131 8.31 1.49 -21.50
N HIS A 132 7.62 0.88 -20.53
CA HIS A 132 8.07 -0.30 -19.80
C HIS A 132 7.15 -1.47 -20.13
N ASP A 133 7.72 -2.66 -20.20
CA ASP A 133 6.96 -3.88 -20.32
C ASP A 133 6.17 -4.08 -19.02
N VAL A 134 4.90 -3.66 -19.05
CA VAL A 134 3.97 -3.71 -17.91
C VAL A 134 3.79 -5.15 -17.41
N ASP A 135 4.17 -6.12 -18.23
CA ASP A 135 4.13 -7.56 -17.99
C ASP A 135 5.13 -8.01 -16.91
N LEU A 136 6.23 -7.28 -16.67
CA LEU A 136 7.14 -7.54 -15.54
C LEU A 136 6.47 -7.43 -14.17
N VAL A 137 5.38 -6.66 -14.10
CA VAL A 137 4.58 -6.38 -12.90
C VAL A 137 3.30 -7.24 -12.88
N GLN A 138 3.08 -8.12 -13.86
CA GLN A 138 1.91 -9.01 -13.85
C GLN A 138 2.21 -10.35 -13.18
N GLU A 139 3.45 -10.83 -13.24
CA GLU A 139 3.82 -12.11 -12.66
C GLU A 139 4.31 -11.94 -11.22
N TYR A 140 3.55 -12.53 -10.29
CA TYR A 140 3.81 -12.51 -8.84
C TYR A 140 5.23 -12.97 -8.48
N GLU A 141 5.76 -13.97 -9.22
CA GLU A 141 7.13 -14.47 -9.03
C GLU A 141 8.19 -13.52 -9.59
N SER A 142 7.90 -12.78 -10.67
CA SER A 142 8.77 -11.71 -11.19
C SER A 142 8.89 -10.55 -10.21
N ALA A 143 7.80 -10.18 -9.53
CA ALA A 143 7.83 -9.14 -8.50
C ALA A 143 8.68 -9.54 -7.27
N ILE A 144 8.59 -10.81 -6.85
CA ILE A 144 9.46 -11.38 -5.82
C ILE A 144 10.92 -11.39 -6.30
N ALA A 145 11.19 -11.89 -7.52
CA ALA A 145 12.53 -11.86 -8.12
C ALA A 145 13.11 -10.44 -8.23
N THR A 146 12.27 -9.43 -8.50
CA THR A 146 12.65 -8.01 -8.53
C THR A 146 13.00 -7.49 -7.13
N MET A 147 12.28 -7.91 -6.09
CA MET A 147 12.65 -7.66 -4.68
C MET A 147 14.02 -8.28 -4.33
N HIS A 148 14.34 -9.43 -4.94
CA HIS A 148 15.58 -10.17 -4.73
C HIS A 148 16.78 -9.63 -5.51
N GLN A 149 16.57 -8.97 -6.65
CA GLN A 149 17.57 -8.15 -7.33
C GLN A 149 17.84 -6.84 -6.54
N ARG A 150 18.12 -6.96 -5.24
CA ARG A 150 18.51 -5.90 -4.29
C ARG A 150 19.61 -4.96 -4.81
N ARG A 151 20.33 -5.35 -5.86
CA ARG A 151 21.49 -4.63 -6.41
C ARG A 151 21.19 -3.77 -7.64
N GLN A 152 20.06 -3.96 -8.31
CA GLN A 152 19.71 -3.20 -9.50
C GLN A 152 18.26 -2.79 -9.37
N ARG A 153 18.03 -1.59 -8.83
CA ARG A 153 16.71 -0.97 -8.79
C ARG A 153 16.05 -1.16 -10.16
N PRO A 154 14.81 -1.68 -10.28
CA PRO A 154 14.04 -1.35 -11.47
C PRO A 154 14.04 0.17 -11.59
N SER A 155 14.14 0.68 -12.81
CA SER A 155 14.50 2.06 -13.21
C SER A 155 13.62 3.21 -12.64
N PHE A 156 12.81 2.99 -11.62
CA PHE A 156 12.05 4.02 -10.93
C PHE A 156 12.96 4.74 -9.92
N ASP A 157 13.81 5.63 -10.42
CA ASP A 157 14.45 6.69 -9.62
C ASP A 157 13.69 8.01 -9.84
N ALA A 158 12.35 7.91 -9.86
CA ALA A 158 11.44 9.01 -10.16
C ALA A 158 11.05 9.79 -8.90
N LEU A 159 11.04 9.16 -7.72
CA LEU A 159 10.98 9.87 -6.44
C LEU A 159 12.39 10.23 -5.94
N THR A 160 12.58 11.49 -5.58
CA THR A 160 13.78 11.92 -4.86
C THR A 160 13.87 11.21 -3.49
N PRO A 161 15.07 11.13 -2.88
CA PRO A 161 15.21 10.56 -1.54
C PRO A 161 14.27 11.20 -0.51
N LYS A 162 14.10 12.54 -0.58
CA LYS A 162 13.21 13.29 0.31
C LYS A 162 11.74 12.86 0.14
N GLU A 163 11.27 12.72 -1.09
CA GLU A 163 9.90 12.33 -1.41
C GLU A 163 9.62 10.88 -1.02
N ARG A 164 10.56 9.98 -1.30
CA ARG A 164 10.46 8.58 -0.89
C ARG A 164 10.28 8.46 0.62
N ARG A 165 11.07 9.19 1.43
CA ARG A 165 10.91 9.16 2.90
C ARG A 165 9.50 9.54 3.35
N LEU A 166 8.89 10.53 2.69
CA LEU A 166 7.52 10.93 3.01
C LEU A 166 6.51 9.83 2.67
N ALA A 167 6.63 9.21 1.50
CA ALA A 167 5.79 8.09 1.11
C ALA A 167 5.95 6.90 2.06
N THR A 168 7.20 6.52 2.38
CA THR A 168 7.50 5.46 3.35
C THR A 168 6.88 5.73 4.71
N LEU A 169 6.98 6.95 5.23
CA LEU A 169 6.36 7.33 6.51
C LEU A 169 4.85 7.10 6.47
N ALA A 170 4.19 7.52 5.39
CA ALA A 170 2.74 7.34 5.20
C ALA A 170 2.35 5.86 5.18
N ILE A 171 3.12 5.01 4.48
CA ILE A 171 2.93 3.55 4.43
C ILE A 171 3.05 2.94 5.83
N VAL A 172 4.11 3.28 6.57
CA VAL A 172 4.38 2.71 7.89
C VAL A 172 3.31 3.12 8.91
N ILE A 173 2.81 4.36 8.83
CA ILE A 173 1.69 4.80 9.66
C ILE A 173 0.41 4.02 9.30
N ALA A 174 0.13 3.80 8.01
CA ALA A 174 -1.07 3.08 7.57
C ALA A 174 -1.08 1.59 7.94
N LEU A 175 0.08 0.97 8.16
CA LEU A 175 0.21 -0.47 8.48
C LEU A 175 0.00 -0.84 9.96
N GLU A 176 -0.12 0.15 10.85
CA GLU A 176 -0.34 0.02 12.30
C GLU A 176 -0.11 -1.35 12.96
N ASN A 177 1.08 -1.53 13.55
CA ASN A 177 1.30 -2.30 14.80
C ASN A 177 2.73 -2.12 15.37
N ARG A 178 3.48 -1.10 14.92
CA ARG A 178 4.92 -0.98 15.16
C ARG A 178 5.32 0.48 15.43
N HIS A 179 4.99 0.96 16.62
CA HIS A 179 5.30 2.32 17.07
C HIS A 179 6.78 2.70 16.92
N ASP A 180 7.70 1.74 17.03
CA ASP A 180 9.14 1.98 16.84
C ASP A 180 9.53 2.28 15.39
N ALA A 181 8.88 1.65 14.41
CA ALA A 181 9.13 1.93 13.00
C ALA A 181 8.72 3.37 12.65
N VAL A 182 7.58 3.83 13.17
CA VAL A 182 7.11 5.21 12.97
C VAL A 182 8.15 6.22 13.49
N ARG A 183 8.74 5.96 14.68
CA ARG A 183 9.81 6.81 15.24
C ARG A 183 11.03 6.87 14.32
N VAL A 184 11.46 5.75 13.76
CA VAL A 184 12.60 5.69 12.83
C VAL A 184 12.32 6.52 11.58
N HIS A 185 11.16 6.34 10.95
CA HIS A 185 10.84 7.03 9.70
C HIS A 185 10.54 8.52 9.90
N LEU A 186 9.98 8.94 11.05
CA LEU A 186 9.86 10.36 11.40
C LEU A 186 11.22 11.04 11.51
N ASN A 187 12.18 10.42 12.20
CA ASN A 187 13.55 10.93 12.28
C ASN A 187 14.21 11.01 10.90
N ALA A 188 14.03 9.97 10.07
CA ALA A 188 14.56 9.96 8.71
C ALA A 188 13.95 11.11 7.87
N CYS A 189 12.66 11.40 8.02
CA CYS A 189 12.02 12.54 7.35
C CYS A 189 12.63 13.89 7.79
N LEU A 190 12.88 14.09 9.09
CA LEU A 190 13.52 15.31 9.58
C LEU A 190 14.94 15.47 9.03
N GLN A 191 15.71 14.37 8.97
CA GLN A 191 17.09 14.37 8.46
C GLN A 191 17.18 14.78 6.98
N VAL A 192 16.23 14.33 6.15
CA VAL A 192 16.13 14.73 4.73
C VAL A 192 15.45 16.10 4.54
N GLY A 193 15.17 16.80 5.64
CA GLY A 193 14.71 18.19 5.63
C GLY A 193 13.20 18.39 5.51
N TRP A 194 12.37 17.41 5.89
CA TRP A 194 10.96 17.68 6.18
C TRP A 194 10.83 18.40 7.52
N THR A 195 9.93 19.36 7.59
CA THR A 195 9.73 20.17 8.79
C THR A 195 8.70 19.54 9.73
N ARG A 196 8.77 19.88 11.03
CA ARG A 196 7.72 19.58 12.01
C ARG A 196 6.33 19.98 11.51
N SER A 197 6.21 21.14 10.83
CA SER A 197 4.95 21.64 10.29
C SER A 197 4.41 20.74 9.18
N GLU A 198 5.24 20.42 8.18
CA GLU A 198 4.86 19.53 7.07
C GLU A 198 4.46 18.13 7.57
N LEU A 199 5.23 17.55 8.49
CA LEU A 199 4.93 16.23 9.05
C LEU A 199 3.67 16.24 9.93
N THR A 200 3.35 17.35 10.59
CA THR A 200 2.08 17.51 11.29
C THR A 200 0.90 17.50 10.32
N GLU A 201 1.04 18.12 9.14
CA GLU A 201 0.01 18.08 8.09
C GLU A 201 -0.21 16.68 7.54
N VAL A 202 0.84 15.85 7.46
CA VAL A 202 0.70 14.43 7.12
C VAL A 202 -0.21 13.75 8.14
N LEU A 203 0.07 13.89 9.44
CA LEU A 203 -0.76 13.28 10.49
C LEU A 203 -2.21 13.75 10.41
N ILE A 204 -2.44 15.06 10.28
CA ILE A 204 -3.80 15.62 10.14
C ILE A 204 -4.49 15.05 8.90
N GLN A 205 -3.81 14.95 7.77
CA GLN A 205 -4.38 14.37 6.55
C GLN A 205 -4.76 12.90 6.75
N LEU A 206 -3.92 12.12 7.40
CA LEU A 206 -4.17 10.70 7.62
C LEU A 206 -5.43 10.44 8.46
N THR A 207 -5.93 11.41 9.24
CA THR A 207 -7.22 11.23 9.94
C THR A 207 -8.39 11.03 8.99
N GLY A 208 -8.31 11.58 7.77
CA GLY A 208 -9.33 11.41 6.73
C GLY A 208 -9.26 10.07 5.99
N TYR A 209 -8.15 9.34 6.08
CA TYR A 209 -7.93 8.09 5.34
C TYR A 209 -7.91 6.86 6.24
N ILE A 210 -7.15 6.90 7.34
CA ILE A 210 -7.02 5.77 8.28
C ILE A 210 -7.76 6.01 9.60
N GLY A 211 -8.28 7.23 9.81
CA GLY A 211 -9.12 7.56 10.95
C GLY A 211 -8.35 8.01 12.20
N TRP A 212 -9.07 8.71 13.07
CA TRP A 212 -8.55 9.22 14.35
C TRP A 212 -7.96 8.15 15.29
N PRO A 213 -8.56 6.95 15.46
CA PRO A 213 -8.03 5.96 16.40
C PRO A 213 -6.59 5.53 16.10
N LEU A 214 -6.21 5.54 14.82
CA LEU A 214 -4.89 5.18 14.33
C LEU A 214 -3.90 6.36 14.46
N VAL A 215 -4.31 7.56 14.00
CA VAL A 215 -3.43 8.75 14.01
C VAL A 215 -3.11 9.30 15.41
N LEU A 216 -4.05 9.23 16.37
CA LEU A 216 -3.88 9.87 17.68
C LEU A 216 -2.71 9.29 18.49
N PRO A 217 -2.53 7.96 18.60
CA PRO A 217 -1.34 7.37 19.22
C PRO A 217 -0.03 7.79 18.54
N VAL A 218 0.00 7.85 17.21
CA VAL A 218 1.17 8.27 16.43
C VAL A 218 1.57 9.71 16.74
N SER A 219 0.60 10.58 17.02
CA SER A 219 0.85 11.98 17.36
C SER A 219 1.72 12.14 18.61
N ARG A 220 1.63 11.23 19.59
CA ARG A 220 2.51 11.23 20.78
C ARG A 220 3.95 10.90 20.41
N ILE A 221 4.15 9.89 19.55
CA ILE A 221 5.48 9.51 19.05
C ILE A 221 6.10 10.66 18.28
N ALA A 222 5.30 11.36 17.47
CA ALA A 222 5.76 12.52 16.74
C ALA A 222 6.22 13.65 17.67
N LEU A 223 5.49 13.94 18.76
CA LEU A 223 5.93 14.90 19.76
C LEU A 223 7.27 14.51 20.38
N ASP A 224 7.42 13.27 20.83
CA ASP A 224 8.69 12.78 21.40
C ASP A 224 9.87 12.98 20.43
N VAL A 225 9.66 12.68 19.13
CA VAL A 225 10.67 12.85 18.08
C VAL A 225 10.98 14.32 17.82
N PHE A 226 9.95 15.17 17.74
CA PHE A 226 10.12 16.59 17.45
C PHE A 226 10.82 17.33 18.58
N ASP A 227 10.52 16.99 19.82
CA ASP A 227 11.11 17.63 20.99
C ASP A 227 12.59 17.18 21.13
N ALA A 228 12.89 15.89 20.92
CA ALA A 228 14.26 15.40 20.87
C ALA A 228 15.10 16.04 19.74
N ALA A 229 14.52 16.21 18.55
CA ALA A 229 15.21 16.85 17.42
C ALA A 229 15.47 18.35 17.66
N GLN A 230 14.62 19.03 18.44
CA GLN A 230 14.85 20.42 18.85
C GLN A 230 16.02 20.53 19.82
N ASP A 231 16.11 19.60 20.78
CA ASP A 231 17.22 19.53 21.74
C ASP A 231 18.55 19.21 21.04
N ASP A 232 18.54 18.29 20.06
CA ASP A 232 19.72 17.96 19.25
C ASP A 232 20.16 19.11 18.33
N ALA A 233 19.21 19.86 17.75
CA ALA A 233 19.52 21.05 16.96
C ALA A 233 20.17 22.17 17.80
N ALA A 234 19.84 22.23 19.10
CA ALA A 234 20.52 23.11 20.05
C ALA A 234 21.92 22.60 20.45
N ALA A 235 22.20 21.30 20.32
CA ALA A 235 23.45 20.66 20.70
C ALA A 235 24.46 20.44 19.54
N VAL A 236 24.01 20.35 18.28
CA VAL A 236 24.83 19.84 17.17
C VAL A 236 25.01 20.87 16.06
N GLN A 237 25.93 21.81 16.29
CA GLN A 237 26.73 22.41 15.22
C GLN A 237 28.00 21.56 15.00
N SER A 238 27.88 20.32 14.52
CA SER A 238 28.94 19.63 13.76
C SER A 238 28.56 18.22 13.32
N ASN A 239 28.89 17.89 12.07
CA ASN A 239 29.02 16.56 11.45
C ASN A 239 27.76 15.87 10.88
N ALA A 240 27.42 16.22 9.63
CA ALA A 240 26.62 15.36 8.75
C ALA A 240 27.50 14.25 8.13
N ARG A 241 27.09 12.98 8.26
CA ARG A 241 27.70 11.83 7.54
C ARG A 241 26.87 11.48 6.29
N PRO A 242 27.47 10.98 5.19
CA PRO A 242 26.75 10.80 3.93
C PRO A 242 25.74 9.63 3.96
N GLU A 243 24.54 9.90 3.43
CA GLU A 243 23.32 9.08 3.45
C GLU A 243 23.26 7.94 2.40
N ARG A 244 24.34 7.20 2.14
CA ARG A 244 24.28 6.13 1.13
C ARG A 244 23.60 4.84 1.62
N ASN A 245 23.53 4.62 2.94
CA ASN A 245 23.07 3.35 3.56
C ASN A 245 21.89 3.52 4.55
N ALA A 246 21.16 4.64 4.52
CA ALA A 246 20.11 4.91 5.51
C ALA A 246 18.87 4.01 5.33
N LEU A 247 18.52 3.65 4.08
CA LEU A 247 17.41 2.72 3.79
C LEU A 247 17.71 1.27 4.22
N GLU A 248 18.97 0.82 4.12
CA GLU A 248 19.38 -0.51 4.61
C GLU A 248 19.34 -0.61 6.14
N ARG A 249 19.58 0.50 6.84
CA ARG A 249 19.45 0.60 8.30
C ARG A 249 18.01 0.57 8.78
N ASP A 250 17.10 1.23 8.06
CA ASP A 250 15.69 1.34 8.48
C ASP A 250 14.88 0.05 8.22
N LEU A 251 15.34 -0.79 7.29
CA LEU A 251 14.81 -2.13 7.03
C LEU A 251 15.47 -3.21 7.91
N CYS A 252 16.60 -2.90 8.56
CA CYS A 252 17.13 -3.74 9.63
C CYS A 252 16.29 -3.51 10.89
N PRO A 253 15.82 -4.58 11.58
CA PRO A 253 15.29 -4.40 12.92
C PRO A 253 16.35 -3.67 13.78
N PRO A 254 15.95 -2.75 14.68
CA PRO A 254 16.88 -2.11 15.61
C PRO A 254 17.69 -3.20 16.32
N ASP A 255 18.99 -2.98 16.55
CA ASP A 255 19.93 -3.97 17.11
C ASP A 255 19.23 -4.87 18.13
N ALA A 256 18.80 -6.03 17.63
CA ALA A 256 17.90 -6.87 18.36
C ALA A 256 18.74 -7.54 19.43
N ALA A 257 18.53 -7.09 20.67
CA ALA A 257 19.13 -7.63 21.87
C ALA A 257 19.23 -9.17 21.77
N ALA A 258 20.47 -9.65 21.58
CA ALA A 258 21.01 -10.98 21.85
C ALA A 258 20.28 -12.26 21.34
N GLY A 259 19.10 -12.19 20.71
CA GLY A 259 18.29 -13.38 20.37
C GLY A 259 18.03 -13.64 18.88
N ILE A 260 18.12 -12.62 18.01
CA ILE A 260 17.80 -12.75 16.56
C ILE A 260 19.02 -13.18 15.72
N ALA A 261 20.25 -13.01 16.25
CA ALA A 261 21.48 -13.34 15.54
C ALA A 261 21.55 -14.82 15.08
N ASP A 262 20.90 -15.75 15.79
CA ASP A 262 20.83 -17.17 15.43
C ASP A 262 19.81 -17.49 14.31
N MET A 263 18.79 -16.64 14.11
CA MET A 263 17.77 -16.81 13.05
C MET A 263 18.12 -16.09 11.76
N ALA A 264 18.93 -15.03 11.82
CA ALA A 264 19.37 -14.25 10.66
C ALA A 264 19.95 -15.10 9.51
N PRO A 265 20.74 -16.18 9.75
CA PRO A 265 21.23 -17.04 8.67
C PRO A 265 20.14 -17.87 8.00
N ALA A 266 19.09 -18.27 8.72
CA ALA A 266 17.99 -19.05 8.18
C ALA A 266 17.05 -18.19 7.33
N ILE A 267 16.78 -16.95 7.78
CA ILE A 267 16.04 -15.95 7.01
C ILE A 267 16.85 -15.56 5.77
N ALA A 268 18.15 -15.31 5.89
CA ALA A 268 19.03 -15.04 4.75
C ALA A 268 19.02 -16.20 3.75
N ARG A 269 19.19 -17.46 4.19
CA ARG A 269 19.08 -18.65 3.31
C ARG A 269 17.71 -18.83 2.68
N CYS A 270 16.64 -18.37 3.34
CA CYS A 270 15.29 -18.40 2.77
C CYS A 270 15.15 -17.35 1.68
N LEU A 271 15.61 -16.13 1.95
CA LEU A 271 15.68 -15.03 0.98
C LEU A 271 16.58 -15.36 -0.21
N ASP A 272 17.71 -16.04 0.01
CA ASP A 272 18.64 -16.48 -1.04
C ASP A 272 18.02 -17.58 -1.92
N ARG A 273 17.23 -18.50 -1.32
CA ARG A 273 16.49 -19.52 -2.08
C ARG A 273 15.35 -18.93 -2.90
N LEU A 274 14.66 -17.92 -2.37
CA LEU A 274 13.66 -17.16 -3.13
C LEU A 274 14.30 -16.30 -4.23
N ALA A 275 15.60 -15.99 -4.14
CA ALA A 275 16.35 -15.17 -5.09
C ALA A 275 16.92 -15.93 -6.29
N ASP A 276 16.98 -17.27 -6.24
CA ASP A 276 17.54 -18.11 -7.31
C ASP A 276 16.44 -18.96 -7.99
N PRO A 277 15.75 -18.41 -9.01
CA PRO A 277 14.70 -19.13 -9.75
C PRO A 277 15.27 -20.31 -10.59
N ALA A 278 16.60 -20.40 -10.73
CA ALA A 278 17.27 -21.44 -11.51
C ALA A 278 17.82 -22.60 -10.65
N SER A 279 17.79 -22.49 -9.31
CA SER A 279 18.27 -23.55 -8.43
C SER A 279 17.14 -24.41 -7.87
N HIS A 280 17.03 -25.60 -8.47
CA HIS A 280 16.31 -26.78 -8.03
C HIS A 280 14.84 -26.92 -8.44
N VAL A 281 14.50 -28.13 -8.91
CA VAL A 281 13.13 -28.64 -8.96
C VAL A 281 12.62 -28.68 -7.51
N GLU A 282 11.70 -27.78 -7.17
CA GLU A 282 11.06 -27.78 -5.86
C GLU A 282 10.31 -29.12 -5.67
N PRO A 283 10.54 -29.86 -4.56
CA PRO A 283 9.74 -31.04 -4.26
C PRO A 283 8.25 -30.70 -4.21
N VAL A 284 7.40 -31.55 -4.76
CA VAL A 284 5.94 -31.33 -4.82
C VAL A 284 5.35 -31.00 -3.45
N GLU A 285 5.78 -31.70 -2.40
CA GLU A 285 5.32 -31.45 -1.03
C GLU A 285 5.70 -30.05 -0.51
N HIS A 286 6.86 -29.52 -0.90
CA HIS A 286 7.24 -28.15 -0.55
C HIS A 286 6.39 -27.12 -1.31
N ALA A 287 6.14 -27.36 -2.60
CA ALA A 287 5.27 -26.50 -3.40
C ALA A 287 3.83 -26.47 -2.84
N LYS A 288 3.26 -27.63 -2.49
CA LYS A 288 1.96 -27.74 -1.82
C LYS A 288 1.91 -26.94 -0.52
N ALA A 289 2.86 -27.18 0.37
CA ALA A 289 2.93 -26.49 1.66
C ALA A 289 3.06 -24.97 1.50
N ARG A 290 3.86 -24.51 0.54
CA ARG A 290 4.02 -23.09 0.20
C ARG A 290 2.70 -22.47 -0.26
N HIS A 291 1.99 -23.10 -1.20
CA HIS A 291 0.71 -22.59 -1.69
C HIS A 291 -0.38 -22.59 -0.62
N LEU A 292 -0.52 -23.65 0.18
CA LEU A 292 -1.49 -23.72 1.28
C LEU A 292 -1.22 -22.66 2.35
N THR A 293 0.05 -22.43 2.69
CA THR A 293 0.46 -21.37 3.62
C THR A 293 0.10 -19.99 3.05
N ALA A 294 0.41 -19.74 1.78
CA ALA A 294 0.08 -18.48 1.12
C ALA A 294 -1.44 -18.24 1.07
N ILE A 295 -2.24 -19.28 0.78
CA ILE A 295 -3.71 -19.22 0.80
C ILE A 295 -4.24 -18.82 2.18
N ALA A 296 -3.72 -19.42 3.25
CA ALA A 296 -4.10 -19.06 4.62
C ALA A 296 -3.70 -17.60 4.96
N CYS A 297 -2.48 -17.19 4.62
CA CYS A 297 -2.01 -15.82 4.83
C CYS A 297 -2.83 -14.79 4.05
N LEU A 298 -3.14 -15.05 2.78
CA LEU A 298 -3.94 -14.18 1.93
C LEU A 298 -5.40 -14.11 2.40
N THR A 299 -5.92 -15.20 2.98
CA THR A 299 -7.21 -15.18 3.68
C THR A 299 -7.16 -14.22 4.88
N CYS A 300 -6.11 -14.25 5.69
CA CYS A 300 -5.93 -13.27 6.77
C CYS A 300 -5.77 -11.83 6.26
N LEU A 301 -5.21 -11.65 5.06
CA LEU A 301 -5.02 -10.35 4.41
C LEU A 301 -6.21 -9.91 3.53
N ALA A 302 -7.37 -10.56 3.61
CA ALA A 302 -8.51 -10.30 2.71
C ALA A 302 -8.95 -8.82 2.58
N ARG A 303 -8.62 -7.97 3.56
CA ARG A 303 -8.91 -6.53 3.51
C ARG A 303 -7.84 -5.70 2.80
N ASN A 304 -6.66 -6.24 2.53
CA ASN A 304 -5.50 -5.53 2.01
C ASN A 304 -4.96 -6.15 0.72
N ALA A 305 -5.30 -7.40 0.42
CA ALA A 305 -4.94 -8.08 -0.81
C ALA A 305 -6.16 -8.25 -1.72
N ASP A 306 -5.94 -8.25 -3.03
CA ASP A 306 -6.99 -8.49 -4.00
C ASP A 306 -7.18 -9.99 -4.29
N ALA A 307 -8.28 -10.33 -4.98
CA ALA A 307 -8.66 -11.72 -5.24
C ALA A 307 -7.67 -12.46 -6.15
N ASP A 308 -6.97 -11.74 -7.02
CA ASP A 308 -6.04 -12.33 -8.00
C ASP A 308 -4.89 -13.05 -7.29
N ALA A 309 -4.28 -12.44 -6.26
CA ALA A 309 -3.17 -13.05 -5.52
C ALA A 309 -3.59 -14.41 -4.92
N LEU A 310 -4.78 -14.45 -4.32
CA LEU A 310 -5.33 -15.68 -3.76
C LEU A 310 -5.63 -16.70 -4.86
N ALA A 311 -6.22 -16.28 -5.98
CA ALA A 311 -6.51 -17.14 -7.12
C ALA A 311 -5.24 -17.76 -7.74
N THR A 312 -4.14 -16.99 -7.84
CA THR A 312 -2.83 -17.48 -8.32
C THR A 312 -2.31 -18.62 -7.44
N HIS A 313 -2.33 -18.45 -6.11
CA HIS A 313 -1.87 -19.53 -5.23
C HIS A 313 -2.80 -20.73 -5.20
N ILE A 314 -4.11 -20.54 -5.37
CA ILE A 314 -5.07 -21.65 -5.54
C ILE A 314 -4.78 -22.43 -6.82
N HIS A 315 -4.54 -21.73 -7.94
CA HIS A 315 -4.19 -22.37 -9.19
C HIS A 315 -2.87 -23.15 -9.09
N GLY A 316 -1.83 -22.55 -8.51
CA GLY A 316 -0.55 -23.23 -8.26
C GLY A 316 -0.66 -24.45 -7.32
N ALA A 317 -1.53 -24.38 -6.30
CA ALA A 317 -1.83 -25.52 -5.44
C ALA A 317 -2.44 -26.68 -6.23
N CYS A 318 -3.42 -26.40 -7.10
CA CYS A 318 -4.05 -27.39 -7.97
C CYS A 318 -3.04 -28.02 -8.94
N LEU A 319 -2.18 -27.22 -9.58
CA LEU A 319 -1.11 -27.72 -10.46
C LEU A 319 -0.11 -28.63 -9.73
N SER A 320 0.11 -28.36 -8.44
CA SER A 320 0.96 -29.19 -7.55
C SER A 320 0.23 -30.44 -7.03
N GLY A 321 -1.00 -30.71 -7.46
CA GLY A 321 -1.79 -31.88 -7.05
C GLY A 321 -2.44 -31.77 -5.66
N THR A 322 -2.67 -30.55 -5.17
CA THR A 322 -3.43 -30.29 -3.94
C THR A 322 -4.92 -30.46 -4.21
N SER A 323 -5.64 -31.17 -3.35
CA SER A 323 -7.09 -31.35 -3.48
C SER A 323 -7.87 -30.09 -3.11
N GLN A 324 -9.11 -29.99 -3.61
CA GLN A 324 -10.02 -28.90 -3.21
C GLN A 324 -10.29 -28.91 -1.70
N HIS A 325 -10.32 -30.10 -1.07
CA HIS A 325 -10.51 -30.25 0.36
C HIS A 325 -9.36 -29.62 1.15
N GLU A 326 -8.10 -29.91 0.78
CA GLU A 326 -6.92 -29.31 1.43
C GLU A 326 -6.90 -27.78 1.29
N ILE A 327 -7.31 -27.25 0.14
CA ILE A 327 -7.40 -25.79 -0.09
C ILE A 327 -8.50 -25.18 0.80
N VAL A 328 -9.67 -25.82 0.88
CA VAL A 328 -10.77 -25.38 1.74
C VAL A 328 -10.36 -25.45 3.22
N ASP A 329 -9.66 -26.50 3.64
CA ASP A 329 -9.14 -26.65 5.00
C ASP A 329 -8.14 -25.54 5.35
N ALA A 330 -7.27 -25.14 4.43
CA ALA A 330 -6.36 -24.01 4.68
C ALA A 330 -7.13 -22.68 4.84
N ILE A 331 -8.17 -22.45 4.03
CA ILE A 331 -9.02 -21.26 4.13
C ILE A 331 -9.82 -21.25 5.44
N VAL A 332 -10.50 -22.36 5.77
CA VAL A 332 -11.30 -22.50 6.99
C VAL A 332 -10.41 -22.51 8.23
N GLY A 333 -9.21 -23.08 8.14
CA GLY A 333 -8.20 -23.05 9.20
C GLY A 333 -7.75 -21.64 9.57
N ALA A 334 -7.85 -20.67 8.66
CA ALA A 334 -7.59 -19.26 8.95
C ALA A 334 -8.72 -18.58 9.73
N LEU A 335 -9.90 -19.20 9.92
CA LEU A 335 -11.06 -18.61 10.59
C LEU A 335 -10.76 -17.98 11.96
N PRO A 336 -9.99 -18.61 12.86
CA PRO A 336 -9.67 -18.03 14.17
C PRO A 336 -8.86 -16.73 14.09
N HIS A 337 -8.19 -16.47 12.97
CA HIS A 337 -7.27 -15.35 12.77
C HIS A 337 -7.84 -14.27 11.83
N ALA A 338 -8.56 -14.70 10.79
CA ALA A 338 -9.10 -13.83 9.75
C ALA A 338 -10.55 -13.39 10.01
N GLY A 339 -11.30 -14.18 10.81
CA GLY A 339 -12.72 -13.98 11.02
C GLY A 339 -13.59 -14.42 9.84
N THR A 340 -14.92 -14.43 10.05
CA THR A 340 -15.88 -15.05 9.12
C THR A 340 -15.92 -14.39 7.75
N LEU A 341 -15.89 -13.06 7.68
CA LEU A 341 -16.04 -12.34 6.41
C LEU A 341 -14.85 -12.58 5.46
N ALA A 342 -13.63 -12.63 6.01
CA ALA A 342 -12.43 -12.92 5.24
C ALA A 342 -12.44 -14.36 4.70
N VAL A 343 -12.85 -15.33 5.51
CA VAL A 343 -13.03 -16.73 5.10
C VAL A 343 -14.11 -16.86 4.03
N GLN A 344 -15.25 -16.20 4.19
CA GLN A 344 -16.33 -16.21 3.18
C GLN A 344 -15.85 -15.65 1.83
N TRP A 345 -15.12 -14.54 1.85
CA TRP A 345 -14.51 -13.97 0.66
C TRP A 345 -13.54 -14.97 0.00
N ALA A 346 -12.64 -15.59 0.78
CA ALA A 346 -11.66 -16.54 0.25
C ALA A 346 -12.33 -17.79 -0.34
N LEU A 347 -13.39 -18.31 0.28
CA LEU A 347 -14.18 -19.42 -0.26
C LEU A 347 -14.87 -19.05 -1.58
N LEU A 348 -15.35 -17.81 -1.73
CA LEU A 348 -15.91 -17.32 -3.00
C LEU A 348 -14.85 -17.19 -4.11
N VAL A 349 -13.61 -16.83 -3.76
CA VAL A 349 -12.49 -16.84 -4.71
C VAL A 349 -12.17 -18.29 -5.11
N ALA A 350 -12.02 -19.19 -4.14
CA ALA A 350 -11.73 -20.61 -4.38
C ALA A 350 -12.79 -21.29 -5.26
N SER A 351 -14.07 -21.06 -4.97
CA SER A 351 -15.19 -21.59 -5.76
C SER A 351 -15.09 -21.18 -7.24
N ARG A 352 -14.76 -19.91 -7.50
CA ARG A 352 -14.56 -19.41 -8.87
C ARG A 352 -13.33 -20.04 -9.53
N SER A 353 -12.21 -20.13 -8.82
CA SER A 353 -10.97 -20.75 -9.33
C SER A 353 -11.14 -22.23 -9.66
N PHE A 354 -11.92 -22.97 -8.87
CA PHE A 354 -12.23 -24.38 -9.15
C PHE A 354 -13.07 -24.55 -10.41
N ALA A 355 -14.07 -23.67 -10.60
CA ALA A 355 -14.92 -23.70 -11.78
C ALA A 355 -14.15 -23.41 -13.09
N THR A 356 -13.07 -22.61 -13.02
CA THR A 356 -12.20 -22.34 -14.18
C THR A 356 -11.22 -23.47 -14.48
N ALA A 357 -10.82 -24.26 -13.48
CA ALA A 357 -9.90 -25.38 -13.64
C ALA A 357 -10.58 -26.65 -14.18
N ASP A 358 -11.90 -26.79 -14.00
CA ASP A 358 -12.71 -27.90 -14.50
C ASP A 358 -13.94 -27.40 -15.30
N PRO A 359 -13.81 -27.22 -16.63
CA PRO A 359 -14.90 -26.76 -17.50
C PRO A 359 -16.12 -27.72 -17.54
N HIS A 360 -15.96 -28.97 -17.12
CA HIS A 360 -17.03 -29.97 -17.11
C HIS A 360 -17.91 -29.87 -15.86
N ALA A 361 -17.35 -29.47 -14.71
CA ALA A 361 -18.10 -29.22 -13.47
C ALA A 361 -19.01 -27.98 -13.54
N ALA A 362 -18.63 -26.95 -14.31
CA ALA A 362 -19.45 -25.75 -14.49
C ALA A 362 -20.79 -26.02 -15.23
N ARG A 363 -20.87 -27.12 -16.01
CA ARG A 363 -22.09 -27.51 -16.73
C ARG A 363 -23.07 -28.33 -15.89
N SER A 364 -22.61 -29.03 -14.85
CA SER A 364 -23.49 -29.84 -14.00
C SER A 364 -24.38 -28.97 -13.08
N HIS A 365 -23.89 -27.80 -12.65
CA HIS A 365 -24.68 -26.87 -11.84
C HIS A 365 -25.77 -26.10 -12.61
N ARG A 366 -25.65 -25.94 -13.94
CA ARG A 366 -26.73 -25.35 -14.76
C ARG A 366 -27.88 -26.31 -15.04
N ASN A 367 -27.65 -27.62 -14.98
CA ASN A 367 -28.69 -28.63 -15.24
C ASN A 367 -29.50 -29.02 -13.99
N VAL A 368 -29.17 -28.49 -12.81
CA VAL A 368 -29.96 -28.72 -11.57
C VAL A 368 -30.93 -27.56 -11.28
N ALA A 369 -30.82 -26.45 -12.03
CA ALA A 369 -31.69 -25.27 -11.90
C ALA A 369 -32.56 -25.02 -13.15
N ALA A 370 -32.81 -26.06 -13.96
CA ALA A 370 -33.70 -26.02 -15.12
C ALA A 370 -34.98 -26.82 -14.87
#